data_AF-A0A158P9A8-F1
#
_entry.id   AF-A0A158P9A8-F1
#
_cell.length_a   1.000
_cell.length_b   1.000
_cell.length_c   1.000
_cell.angle_alpha   90.00
_cell.angle_beta   90.00
_cell.angle_gamma   90.00
#
_symmetry.space_group_name_H-M   'P 1'
#
loop_
_entity.id
_entity.type
_entity.pdbx_description
1 polymer ?
#
loop_
_entity_poly.entity_id
_entity_poly.type
_entity_poly.pdbx_seq_one_letter_code
_entity_poly.pdbx_strand_id
1 'polypeptide(L)'
;MFTTEGTDGGDGDGDSRTLADEFKKAEKVINDITDGHFSTADLQYCIECSDEANSLKKKFTGEELREQKIARFRKEKELKAIIEQLRGHLDLNKTDESVQRTLHLTVLRYWSQKVLEELESIEGELPLVEMMQKRMQASSKEKGPSVVDKKPSVNSSLLVSGGKSEGLKPFIITRSTQQKSVFGLGYPSIPTMTVDEWYNQRFGSTSISSQKEGRTCPASNAEDACSSECDQEENDEQSRMKSMIWDDYKDYHRRGWGNTHNKG
;
A
#
# COMPACT_ATOMS: atom_id res chain seq x y z
N MET A 1 36.02 -28.03 -82.75
CA MET A 1 34.79 -27.52 -83.38
C MET A 1 33.93 -26.89 -82.30
N PHE A 2 33.60 -25.60 -82.47
CA PHE A 2 32.42 -24.83 -82.00
C PHE A 2 32.15 -24.72 -80.47
N THR A 3 32.42 -23.55 -79.84
CA THR A 3 31.55 -22.34 -79.58
C THR A 3 30.52 -22.56 -78.45
N THR A 4 30.72 -21.97 -77.26
CA THR A 4 30.19 -20.67 -76.72
C THR A 4 28.67 -20.57 -76.55
N GLU A 5 28.24 -20.26 -75.31
CA GLU A 5 27.07 -19.48 -74.82
C GLU A 5 26.79 -19.95 -73.37
N GLY A 6 26.49 -19.17 -72.34
CA GLY A 6 26.21 -17.75 -72.13
C GLY A 6 25.44 -17.62 -70.79
N THR A 7 25.93 -16.74 -69.90
CA THR A 7 25.21 -15.92 -68.89
C THR A 7 24.15 -16.50 -67.94
N ASP A 8 24.40 -16.38 -66.62
CA ASP A 8 23.56 -15.67 -65.60
C ASP A 8 24.39 -15.62 -64.29
N GLY A 9 24.71 -14.49 -63.65
CA GLY A 9 23.79 -13.50 -63.11
C GLY A 9 23.50 -13.83 -61.63
N GLY A 10 24.37 -13.43 -60.71
CA GLY A 10 24.18 -13.72 -59.28
C GLY A 10 25.21 -13.04 -58.38
N ASP A 11 25.08 -11.71 -58.25
CA ASP A 11 25.72 -10.93 -57.18
C ASP A 11 25.21 -11.43 -55.83
N GLY A 12 26.04 -12.23 -55.14
CA GLY A 12 25.88 -12.58 -53.74
C GLY A 12 27.01 -11.95 -52.94
N ASP A 13 26.79 -10.74 -52.44
CA ASP A 13 27.60 -10.15 -51.37
C ASP A 13 27.44 -10.99 -50.09
N GLY A 14 28.12 -12.13 -50.07
CA GLY A 14 28.30 -12.97 -48.90
C GLY A 14 29.47 -12.44 -48.09
N ASP A 15 29.15 -11.61 -47.10
CA ASP A 15 30.05 -11.10 -46.05
C ASP A 15 30.78 -12.29 -45.39
N SER A 16 31.94 -12.67 -45.94
CA SER A 16 32.70 -13.86 -45.54
C SER A 16 33.47 -13.58 -44.25
N ARG A 17 32.74 -13.48 -43.15
CA ARG A 17 33.30 -13.46 -41.80
C ARG A 17 34.12 -14.73 -41.63
N THR A 18 35.43 -14.58 -41.54
CA THR A 18 36.30 -15.75 -41.38
C THR A 18 36.14 -16.27 -39.95
N LEU A 19 36.27 -17.59 -39.75
CA LEU A 19 36.27 -18.18 -38.41
C LEU A 19 37.28 -17.51 -37.47
N ALA A 20 38.38 -16.98 -38.02
CA ALA A 20 39.38 -16.21 -37.28
C ALA A 20 38.83 -14.88 -36.75
N ASP A 21 37.95 -14.21 -37.49
CA ASP A 21 37.32 -12.96 -37.06
C ASP A 21 36.26 -13.22 -35.99
N GLU A 22 35.52 -14.33 -36.09
CA GLU A 22 34.60 -14.77 -35.04
C GLU A 22 35.35 -15.13 -33.75
N PHE A 23 36.51 -15.80 -33.88
CA PHE A 23 37.34 -16.16 -32.73
C PHE A 23 37.91 -14.91 -32.03
N LYS A 24 38.43 -13.95 -32.79
CA LYS A 24 38.89 -12.65 -32.24
C LYS A 24 37.77 -11.88 -31.56
N LYS A 25 36.55 -11.94 -32.12
CA LYS A 25 35.37 -11.32 -31.50
C LYS A 25 35.03 -12.00 -30.17
N ALA A 26 35.09 -13.33 -30.11
CA ALA A 26 34.85 -14.08 -28.88
C ALA A 26 35.92 -13.81 -27.81
N GLU A 27 37.20 -13.78 -28.19
CA GLU A 27 38.31 -13.43 -27.27
C GLU A 27 38.14 -12.01 -26.72
N LYS A 28 37.74 -11.06 -27.55
CA LYS A 28 37.46 -9.69 -27.12
C LYS A 28 36.34 -9.65 -26.08
N VAL A 29 35.23 -10.34 -26.31
CA VAL A 29 34.12 -10.42 -25.35
C VAL A 29 34.55 -11.07 -24.03
N ILE A 30 35.36 -12.12 -24.09
CA ILE A 30 35.89 -12.77 -22.87
C ILE A 30 36.78 -11.80 -22.09
N ASN A 31 37.67 -11.07 -22.76
CA ASN A 31 38.55 -10.10 -22.13
C ASN A 31 37.76 -8.91 -21.54
N ASP A 32 36.74 -8.43 -22.25
CA ASP A 32 35.87 -7.36 -21.76
C ASP A 32 35.09 -7.79 -20.50
N ILE A 33 34.70 -9.08 -20.41
CA ILE A 33 34.08 -9.66 -19.21
C ILE A 33 35.09 -9.80 -18.05
N THR A 34 36.33 -10.26 -18.32
CA THR A 34 37.35 -10.46 -17.28
C THR A 34 37.86 -9.14 -16.71
N ASP A 35 37.95 -8.10 -17.55
CA ASP A 35 38.49 -6.80 -17.18
C ASP A 35 37.39 -5.84 -16.70
N GLY A 36 36.12 -6.27 -16.74
CA GLY A 36 34.95 -5.49 -16.30
C GLY A 36 34.65 -4.28 -17.20
N HIS A 37 35.22 -4.24 -18.40
CA HIS A 37 35.14 -3.13 -19.33
C HIS A 37 34.06 -3.40 -20.38
N PHE A 38 32.79 -3.31 -19.98
CA PHE A 38 31.69 -3.38 -20.94
C PHE A 38 31.75 -2.14 -21.85
N SER A 39 31.78 -2.36 -23.18
CA SER A 39 31.70 -1.28 -24.15
C SER A 39 30.45 -0.43 -23.89
N THR A 40 30.60 0.89 -23.91
CA THR A 40 29.47 1.81 -23.72
C THR A 40 28.36 1.57 -24.75
N ALA A 41 28.70 1.13 -25.96
CA ALA A 41 27.74 0.73 -26.97
C ALA A 41 26.94 -0.54 -26.59
N ASP A 42 27.56 -1.49 -25.89
CA ASP A 42 26.90 -2.71 -25.42
C ASP A 42 25.95 -2.40 -24.25
N LEU A 43 26.37 -1.49 -23.35
CA LEU A 43 25.50 -0.98 -22.28
C LEU A 43 24.31 -0.19 -22.85
N GLN A 44 24.54 0.59 -23.91
CA GLN A 44 23.50 1.39 -24.56
C GLN A 44 22.47 0.53 -25.30
N TYR A 45 22.90 -0.55 -25.96
CA TYR A 45 21.98 -1.53 -26.56
C TYR A 45 21.08 -2.19 -25.49
N CYS A 46 21.62 -2.49 -24.30
CA CYS A 46 20.81 -2.99 -23.18
C CYS A 46 19.78 -1.97 -22.67
N ILE A 47 20.10 -0.67 -22.72
CA ILE A 47 19.19 0.41 -22.32
C ILE A 47 18.08 0.60 -23.36
N GLU A 48 18.43 0.64 -24.66
CA GLU A 48 17.47 0.80 -25.76
C GLU A 48 16.50 -0.39 -25.86
N CYS A 49 16.98 -1.63 -25.65
CA CYS A 49 16.10 -2.79 -25.50
C CYS A 49 15.16 -2.70 -24.29
N SER A 50 15.53 -1.96 -23.24
CA SER A 50 14.69 -1.74 -22.05
C SER A 50 13.51 -0.80 -22.34
N ASP A 51 13.73 0.25 -23.14
CA ASP A 51 12.71 1.22 -23.50
C ASP A 51 11.67 0.68 -24.49
N GLU A 52 12.07 -0.14 -25.47
CA GLU A 52 11.13 -0.84 -26.35
C GLU A 52 10.27 -1.87 -25.60
N ALA A 53 10.86 -2.61 -24.65
CA ALA A 53 10.14 -3.56 -23.79
C ALA A 53 9.13 -2.86 -22.86
N ASN A 54 9.39 -1.61 -22.47
CA ASN A 54 8.50 -0.78 -21.67
C ASN A 54 7.19 -0.42 -22.40
N SER A 55 7.20 -0.43 -23.74
CA SER A 55 6.02 -0.12 -24.57
C SER A 55 5.01 -1.29 -24.66
N LEU A 56 5.46 -2.53 -24.43
CA LEU A 56 4.66 -3.75 -24.51
C LEU A 56 4.25 -4.29 -23.14
N LYS A 57 3.93 -3.40 -22.18
CA LYS A 57 3.40 -3.82 -20.88
C LYS A 57 2.00 -4.44 -21.03
N LYS A 58 1.96 -5.76 -21.20
CA LYS A 58 0.74 -6.55 -21.06
C LYS A 58 0.07 -6.17 -19.74
N LYS A 59 -1.15 -5.65 -19.83
CA LYS A 59 -1.98 -5.38 -18.65
C LYS A 59 -2.45 -6.72 -18.11
N PHE A 60 -1.87 -7.15 -16.98
CA PHE A 60 -2.33 -8.35 -16.29
C PHE A 60 -3.66 -8.08 -15.59
N THR A 61 -4.53 -9.09 -15.54
CA THR A 61 -5.73 -9.02 -14.72
C THR A 61 -5.36 -9.09 -13.22
N GLY A 62 -6.26 -8.65 -12.34
CA GLY A 62 -6.01 -8.74 -10.89
C GLY A 62 -5.80 -10.17 -10.40
N GLU A 63 -6.46 -11.14 -11.05
CA GLU A 63 -6.28 -12.57 -10.77
C GLU A 63 -4.89 -13.05 -11.20
N GLU A 64 -4.45 -12.71 -12.41
CA GLU A 64 -3.11 -13.06 -12.90
C GLU A 64 -2.00 -12.45 -12.03
N LEU A 65 -2.13 -11.20 -11.59
CA LEU A 65 -1.18 -10.56 -10.67
C LEU A 65 -1.11 -11.29 -9.33
N ARG A 66 -2.26 -11.68 -8.78
CA ARG A 66 -2.34 -12.45 -7.54
C ARG A 66 -1.66 -13.81 -7.71
N GLU A 67 -1.91 -14.51 -8.80
CA GLU A 67 -1.29 -15.80 -9.09
C GLU A 67 0.23 -15.68 -9.24
N GLN A 68 0.72 -14.65 -9.93
CA GLN A 68 2.16 -14.39 -10.03
C GLN A 68 2.78 -14.13 -8.65
N LYS A 69 2.12 -13.35 -7.80
CA LYS A 69 2.59 -13.09 -6.43
C LYS A 69 2.62 -14.37 -5.59
N ILE A 70 1.60 -15.20 -5.69
CA ILE A 70 1.56 -16.52 -5.00
C ILE A 70 2.67 -17.43 -5.53
N ALA A 71 2.89 -17.47 -6.84
CA ALA A 71 3.94 -18.29 -7.45
C ALA A 71 5.34 -17.84 -7.01
N ARG A 72 5.59 -16.52 -6.97
CA ARG A 72 6.84 -15.96 -6.44
C ARG A 72 7.05 -16.32 -4.98
N PHE A 73 6.03 -16.12 -4.14
CA PHE A 73 6.10 -16.47 -2.72
C PHE A 73 6.38 -17.96 -2.48
N ARG A 74 5.76 -18.85 -3.27
CA ARG A 74 6.02 -20.29 -3.20
C ARG A 74 7.48 -20.62 -3.54
N LYS A 75 8.00 -20.05 -4.64
CA LYS A 75 9.41 -20.22 -5.03
C LYS A 75 10.37 -19.68 -3.97
N GLU A 76 10.06 -18.51 -3.39
CA GLU A 76 10.85 -17.93 -2.31
C GLU A 76 10.91 -18.87 -1.11
N LYS A 77 9.75 -19.40 -0.69
CA LYS A 77 9.64 -20.34 0.43
C LYS A 77 10.40 -21.64 0.17
N GLU A 78 10.32 -22.18 -1.05
CA GLU A 78 11.04 -23.37 -1.47
C GLU A 78 12.56 -23.14 -1.41
N LEU A 79 13.05 -22.03 -1.97
CA LEU A 79 14.47 -21.68 -1.93
C LEU A 79 14.98 -21.52 -0.50
N LYS A 80 14.21 -20.88 0.39
CA LYS A 80 14.55 -20.78 1.82
C LYS A 80 14.68 -22.16 2.47
N ALA A 81 13.71 -23.05 2.23
CA ALA A 81 13.75 -24.41 2.77
C ALA A 81 14.96 -25.20 2.25
N ILE A 82 15.30 -25.07 0.97
CA ILE A 82 16.49 -25.71 0.38
C ILE A 82 17.77 -25.15 1.01
N ILE A 83 17.85 -23.84 1.24
CA ILE A 83 19.00 -23.22 1.91
C ILE A 83 19.17 -23.78 3.33
N GLU A 84 18.08 -23.91 4.10
CA GLU A 84 18.11 -24.49 5.45
C GLU A 84 18.56 -25.96 5.44
N GLN A 85 18.07 -26.76 4.49
CA GLN A 85 18.50 -28.14 4.31
C GLN A 85 20.00 -28.22 3.99
N LEU A 86 20.46 -27.45 2.99
CA LEU A 86 21.87 -27.44 2.59
C LEU A 86 22.80 -26.94 3.70
N ARG A 87 22.36 -25.99 4.54
CA ARG A 87 23.08 -25.57 5.75
C ARG A 87 23.25 -26.75 6.71
N GLY A 88 22.18 -27.49 6.98
CA GLY A 88 22.25 -28.68 7.82
C GLY A 88 23.19 -29.76 7.27
N HIS A 89 23.17 -30.00 5.95
CA HIS A 89 24.11 -30.93 5.31
C HIS A 89 25.57 -30.47 5.44
N LEU A 90 25.83 -29.17 5.27
CA LEU A 90 27.17 -28.60 5.41
C LEU A 90 27.67 -28.64 6.86
N ASP A 91 26.79 -28.46 7.85
CA ASP A 91 27.16 -28.55 9.26
C ASP A 91 27.61 -29.96 9.65
N LEU A 92 27.00 -30.99 9.03
CA LEU A 92 27.38 -32.39 9.20
C LEU A 92 28.67 -32.74 8.44
N ASN A 93 28.90 -32.15 7.28
CA ASN A 93 30.08 -32.42 6.44
C ASN A 93 30.68 -31.14 5.87
N LYS A 94 31.49 -30.45 6.68
CA LYS A 94 32.05 -29.13 6.38
C LYS A 94 33.04 -29.11 5.20
N THR A 95 33.57 -30.27 4.82
CA THR A 95 34.57 -30.39 3.74
C THR A 95 33.96 -30.65 2.37
N ASP A 96 32.64 -30.83 2.28
CA ASP A 96 31.97 -31.07 1.01
C ASP A 96 31.80 -29.76 0.21
N GLU A 97 32.76 -29.52 -0.67
CA GLU A 97 32.77 -28.36 -1.57
C GLU A 97 31.55 -28.35 -2.52
N SER A 98 31.02 -29.52 -2.90
CA SER A 98 29.88 -29.62 -3.80
C SER A 98 28.60 -29.07 -3.14
N VAL A 99 28.38 -29.43 -1.88
CA VAL A 99 27.27 -28.91 -1.06
C VAL A 99 27.44 -27.42 -0.82
N GLN A 100 28.66 -26.98 -0.49
CA GLN A 100 28.96 -25.56 -0.29
C GLN A 100 28.67 -24.73 -1.54
N ARG A 101 29.12 -25.18 -2.72
CA ARG A 101 28.84 -24.53 -4.00
C ARG A 101 27.34 -24.44 -4.26
N THR A 102 26.61 -25.52 -4.04
CA THR A 102 25.16 -25.59 -4.24
C THR A 102 24.42 -24.62 -3.31
N LEU A 103 24.87 -24.52 -2.05
CA LEU A 103 24.36 -23.54 -1.09
C LEU A 103 24.57 -22.11 -1.55
N HIS A 104 25.77 -21.75 -2.03
CA HIS A 104 26.01 -20.38 -2.50
C HIS A 104 25.19 -20.05 -3.74
N LEU A 105 25.06 -20.97 -4.70
CA LEU A 105 24.24 -20.76 -5.89
C LEU A 105 22.74 -20.62 -5.55
N THR A 106 22.23 -21.40 -4.59
CA THR A 106 20.82 -21.28 -4.16
C THR A 106 20.58 -19.96 -3.40
N VAL A 107 21.53 -19.51 -2.58
CA VAL A 107 21.49 -18.19 -1.93
C VAL A 107 21.45 -17.06 -2.98
N LEU A 108 22.27 -17.13 -4.03
CA LEU A 108 22.24 -16.13 -5.11
C LEU A 108 20.89 -16.12 -5.83
N ARG A 109 20.31 -17.28 -6.11
CA ARG A 109 18.97 -17.40 -6.70
C ARG A 109 17.89 -16.80 -5.80
N TYR A 110 17.97 -17.06 -4.49
CA TYR A 110 17.07 -16.48 -3.50
C TYR A 110 17.13 -14.94 -3.51
N TRP A 111 18.33 -14.38 -3.44
CA TRP A 111 18.51 -12.92 -3.46
C TRP A 111 18.10 -12.30 -4.80
N SER A 112 18.32 -12.99 -5.92
CA SER A 112 17.82 -12.54 -7.22
C SER A 112 16.29 -12.39 -7.22
N GLN A 113 15.55 -13.37 -6.68
CA GLN A 113 14.10 -13.24 -6.55
C GLN A 113 13.71 -12.12 -5.58
N LYS A 114 14.45 -11.96 -4.48
CA LYS A 114 14.17 -10.92 -3.48
C LYS A 114 14.35 -9.51 -4.04
N VAL A 115 15.44 -9.26 -4.77
CA VAL A 115 15.69 -7.95 -5.41
C VAL A 115 14.59 -7.59 -6.40
N LEU A 116 14.07 -8.55 -7.16
CA LEU A 116 12.95 -8.29 -8.09
C LEU A 116 11.67 -7.88 -7.35
N GLU A 117 11.39 -8.47 -6.18
CA GLU A 117 10.25 -8.06 -5.33
C GLU A 117 10.46 -6.65 -4.76
N GLU A 118 11.66 -6.35 -4.25
CA GLU A 118 11.97 -5.02 -3.72
C GLU A 118 11.90 -3.95 -4.82
N LEU A 119 12.33 -4.26 -6.04
CA LEU A 119 12.24 -3.34 -7.17
C LEU A 119 10.78 -3.03 -7.54
N GLU A 120 9.90 -4.03 -7.54
CA GLU A 120 8.46 -3.82 -7.73
C GLU A 120 7.85 -2.96 -6.60
N SER A 121 8.30 -3.15 -5.35
CA SER A 121 7.87 -2.31 -4.21
C SER A 121 8.29 -0.86 -4.40
N ILE A 122 9.55 -0.63 -4.77
CA ILE A 122 10.09 0.72 -5.03
C ILE A 122 9.34 1.38 -6.18
N GLU A 123 9.09 0.67 -7.29
CA GLU A 123 8.31 1.19 -8.41
C GLU A 123 6.89 1.60 -8.00
N GLY A 124 6.25 0.82 -7.12
CA GLY A 124 4.93 1.15 -6.56
C GLY A 124 4.94 2.37 -5.63
N GLU A 125 6.05 2.64 -4.95
CA GLU A 125 6.20 3.74 -4.00
C GLU A 125 6.58 5.07 -4.68
N LEU A 126 7.30 5.05 -5.81
CA LEU A 126 7.68 6.24 -6.58
C LEU A 126 6.52 7.24 -6.80
N PRO A 127 5.33 6.85 -7.31
CA PRO A 127 4.23 7.80 -7.50
C PRO A 127 3.70 8.36 -6.18
N LEU A 128 3.75 7.59 -5.09
CA LEU A 128 3.33 8.06 -3.75
C LEU A 128 4.28 9.14 -3.24
N VAL A 129 5.59 8.94 -3.42
CA VAL A 129 6.61 9.92 -3.06
C VAL A 129 6.47 11.19 -3.89
N GLU A 130 6.20 11.06 -5.20
CA GLU A 130 5.97 12.21 -6.08
C GLU A 130 4.72 13.01 -5.65
N MET A 131 3.62 12.33 -5.32
CA MET A 131 2.41 12.98 -4.79
C MET A 131 2.68 13.68 -3.46
N MET A 132 3.47 13.07 -2.57
CA MET A 132 3.88 13.68 -1.30
C MET A 132 4.74 14.93 -1.54
N GLN A 133 5.70 14.87 -2.47
CA GLN A 133 6.56 15.99 -2.82
C GLN A 133 5.75 17.16 -3.41
N LYS A 134 4.82 16.89 -4.33
CA LYS A 134 3.91 17.92 -4.90
C LYS A 134 3.06 18.58 -3.81
N ARG A 135 2.54 17.81 -2.86
CA ARG A 135 1.78 18.34 -1.71
C ARG A 135 2.64 19.23 -0.82
N MET A 136 3.87 18.81 -0.53
CA MET A 136 4.82 19.61 0.26
C MET A 136 5.19 20.91 -0.44
N GLN A 137 5.45 20.89 -1.75
CA GLN A 137 5.77 22.09 -2.52
C GLN A 137 4.60 23.06 -2.60
N ALA A 138 3.37 22.56 -2.80
CA ALA A 138 2.16 23.38 -2.77
C ALA A 138 1.97 24.07 -1.41
N SER A 139 2.28 23.39 -0.30
CA SER A 139 2.23 23.98 1.04
C SER A 139 3.33 25.01 1.32
N SER A 140 4.47 24.93 0.61
CA SER A 140 5.60 25.84 0.76
C SER A 140 5.44 27.11 -0.07
N LYS A 141 4.82 27.01 -1.25
CA LYS A 141 4.64 28.15 -2.17
C LYS A 141 3.62 29.19 -1.68
N GLU A 142 2.75 28.84 -0.74
CA GLU A 142 1.81 29.77 -0.10
C GLU A 142 2.30 30.37 1.23
N LYS A 143 3.51 30.04 1.69
CA LYS A 143 4.09 30.63 2.91
C LYS A 143 5.30 31.51 2.59
N GLY A 144 5.04 32.81 2.50
CA GLY A 144 6.05 33.82 2.88
C GLY A 144 6.51 33.61 4.34
N PRO A 145 7.60 34.25 4.77
CA PRO A 145 8.28 33.91 6.03
C PRO A 145 7.47 34.38 7.23
N SER A 146 6.57 33.53 7.74
CA SER A 146 6.07 33.65 9.10
C SER A 146 5.81 32.27 9.71
N VAL A 147 6.72 31.88 10.58
CA VAL A 147 6.55 31.27 11.91
C VAL A 147 5.27 30.43 12.15
N VAL A 148 5.53 29.22 12.66
CA VAL A 148 4.69 28.27 13.43
C VAL A 148 3.51 27.55 12.75
N ASP A 149 3.63 26.22 12.75
CA ASP A 149 2.58 25.22 13.01
C ASP A 149 1.15 25.60 12.64
N LYS A 150 0.82 25.48 11.36
CA LYS A 150 -0.58 25.40 10.94
C LYS A 150 -0.77 24.26 9.96
N LYS A 151 -1.44 23.21 10.45
CA LYS A 151 -2.09 22.13 9.70
C LYS A 151 -2.85 22.70 8.48
N PRO A 152 -3.02 21.91 7.40
CA PRO A 152 -3.76 22.35 6.22
C PRO A 152 -5.23 22.60 6.60
N SER A 153 -5.62 23.88 6.63
CA SER A 153 -7.00 24.31 6.83
C SER A 153 -7.71 24.32 5.48
N VAL A 154 -8.33 23.20 5.13
CA VAL A 154 -9.20 23.09 3.94
C VAL A 154 -10.58 23.65 4.26
N ASN A 155 -10.66 24.95 4.60
CA ASN A 155 -11.91 25.66 4.83
C ASN A 155 -11.88 26.99 4.06
N SER A 156 -11.72 26.91 2.74
CA SER A 156 -12.02 28.01 1.82
C SER A 156 -13.40 27.80 1.22
N SER A 157 -14.44 27.81 2.06
CA SER A 157 -15.81 28.00 1.57
C SER A 157 -16.65 28.63 2.66
N LEU A 158 -17.48 29.60 2.25
CA LEU A 158 -18.39 30.42 3.06
C LEU A 158 -17.78 31.64 3.74
N LEU A 159 -17.23 32.53 2.92
CA LEU A 159 -17.09 33.94 3.23
C LEU A 159 -18.44 34.63 2.98
N VAL A 160 -19.37 34.55 3.94
CA VAL A 160 -20.47 35.52 4.03
C VAL A 160 -19.94 36.74 4.76
N SER A 161 -20.16 37.90 4.15
CA SER A 161 -19.74 39.23 4.55
C SER A 161 -19.98 39.55 6.04
N GLY A 162 -18.97 40.15 6.67
CA GLY A 162 -19.16 41.04 7.83
C GLY A 162 -19.22 40.36 9.20
N GLY A 163 -18.05 40.04 9.76
CA GLY A 163 -17.89 39.63 11.14
C GLY A 163 -16.86 38.52 11.27
N LYS A 164 -15.87 38.68 12.16
CA LYS A 164 -14.89 37.65 12.48
C LYS A 164 -15.58 36.51 13.26
N SER A 165 -16.41 35.71 12.61
CA SER A 165 -16.72 34.38 13.11
C SER A 165 -15.64 33.45 12.59
N GLU A 166 -14.85 32.87 13.49
CA GLU A 166 -14.11 31.66 13.11
C GLU A 166 -15.16 30.64 12.64
N GLY A 167 -15.19 30.35 11.34
CA GLY A 167 -16.12 29.38 10.77
C GLY A 167 -16.04 28.08 11.57
N LEU A 168 -17.20 27.51 11.88
CA LEU A 168 -17.32 26.28 12.66
C LEU A 168 -16.45 25.18 12.01
N LYS A 169 -15.41 24.75 12.71
CA LYS A 169 -14.55 23.65 12.23
C LYS A 169 -15.38 22.38 12.22
N PRO A 170 -15.42 21.61 11.12
CA PRO A 170 -16.10 20.32 11.11
C PRO A 170 -15.46 19.41 12.16
N PHE A 171 -16.26 18.94 13.11
CA PHE A 171 -15.82 18.06 14.20
C PHE A 171 -16.48 16.69 14.07
N ILE A 172 -15.77 15.65 14.52
CA ILE A 172 -16.28 14.28 14.59
C ILE A 172 -16.34 13.89 16.07
N ILE A 173 -17.48 13.36 16.50
CA ILE A 173 -17.63 12.73 17.82
C ILE A 173 -17.56 11.22 17.61
N THR A 174 -16.64 10.56 18.30
CA THR A 174 -16.39 9.10 18.17
C THR A 174 -17.03 8.34 19.31
N ARG A 175 -17.37 7.05 19.10
CA ARG A 175 -18.00 6.24 20.15
C ARG A 175 -17.02 5.88 21.26
N SER A 176 -15.80 5.50 20.90
CA SER A 176 -14.76 5.03 21.83
C SER A 176 -13.52 5.93 21.84
N THR A 177 -12.82 5.96 22.96
CA THR A 177 -11.52 6.63 23.12
C THR A 177 -10.45 6.09 22.18
N GLN A 178 -10.45 4.78 21.89
CA GLN A 178 -9.53 4.17 20.93
C GLN A 178 -9.79 4.67 19.50
N GLN A 179 -11.07 4.86 19.15
CA GLN A 179 -11.45 5.43 17.87
C GLN A 179 -11.04 6.90 17.75
N LYS A 180 -11.12 7.66 18.85
CA LYS A 180 -10.64 9.04 18.93
C LYS A 180 -9.14 9.17 18.61
N SER A 181 -8.31 8.20 19.03
CA SER A 181 -6.86 8.23 18.78
C SER A 181 -6.47 7.79 17.36
N VAL A 182 -7.25 6.88 16.76
CA VAL A 182 -6.93 6.30 15.44
C VAL A 182 -7.52 7.12 14.30
N PHE A 183 -8.77 7.58 14.42
CA PHE A 183 -9.41 8.35 13.36
C PHE A 183 -8.81 9.77 13.26
N GLY A 184 -8.69 10.29 12.04
CA GLY A 184 -8.17 11.64 11.79
C GLY A 184 -6.65 11.74 11.61
N LEU A 185 -5.90 10.65 11.79
CA LEU A 185 -4.48 10.56 11.40
C LEU A 185 -4.37 10.46 9.86
N GLY A 186 -4.65 11.57 9.16
CA GLY A 186 -4.54 11.66 7.70
C GLY A 186 -5.69 12.39 6.99
N TYR A 187 -6.77 12.73 7.71
CA TYR A 187 -7.91 13.50 7.20
C TYR A 187 -8.10 14.81 7.99
N PRO A 188 -8.63 15.88 7.39
CA PRO A 188 -8.68 17.21 7.98
C PRO A 188 -9.57 17.33 9.23
N SER A 189 -10.52 16.41 9.45
CA SER A 189 -11.38 16.38 10.65
C SER A 189 -10.87 15.36 11.68
N ILE A 190 -10.28 15.87 12.75
CA ILE A 190 -9.83 15.03 13.87
C ILE A 190 -10.97 14.87 14.87
N PRO A 191 -11.24 13.65 15.36
CA PRO A 191 -12.17 13.41 16.45
C PRO A 191 -11.90 14.34 17.62
N THR A 192 -12.88 15.18 17.95
CA THR A 192 -12.68 16.25 18.95
C THR A 192 -13.01 15.75 20.35
N MET A 193 -13.98 14.84 20.46
CA MET A 193 -14.41 14.23 21.72
C MET A 193 -15.08 12.88 21.50
N THR A 194 -15.23 12.08 22.56
CA THR A 194 -16.07 10.88 22.53
C THR A 194 -17.54 11.21 22.82
N VAL A 195 -18.45 10.30 22.50
CA VAL A 195 -19.87 10.42 22.85
C VAL A 195 -20.04 10.57 24.36
N ASP A 196 -19.32 9.79 25.16
CA ASP A 196 -19.35 9.86 26.63
C ASP A 196 -18.81 11.18 27.16
N GLU A 197 -17.71 11.68 26.59
CA GLU A 197 -17.10 12.97 26.96
C GLU A 197 -18.07 14.13 26.66
N TRP A 198 -18.75 14.08 25.52
CA TRP A 198 -19.78 15.06 25.16
C TRP A 198 -21.00 14.98 26.09
N TYR A 199 -21.44 13.76 26.44
CA TYR A 199 -22.56 13.56 27.37
C TYR A 199 -22.23 14.11 28.76
N ASN A 200 -21.05 13.79 29.29
CA ASN A 200 -20.60 14.29 30.59
C ASN A 200 -20.45 15.82 30.61
N GLN A 201 -20.00 16.43 29.50
CA GLN A 201 -19.89 17.88 29.39
C GLN A 201 -21.26 18.58 29.39
N ARG A 202 -22.27 17.98 28.74
CA ARG A 202 -23.62 18.56 28.61
C ARG A 202 -24.53 18.25 29.80
N PHE A 203 -24.37 17.08 30.41
CA PHE A 203 -25.30 16.55 31.40
C PHE A 203 -24.62 16.24 32.75
N GLY A 204 -23.33 15.94 32.77
CA GLY A 204 -22.55 15.68 34.00
C GLY A 204 -22.07 16.93 34.73
N SER A 205 -21.88 18.05 34.01
CA SER A 205 -21.47 19.35 34.59
C SER A 205 -22.62 20.13 35.26
N THR A 206 -23.87 19.65 35.19
CA THR A 206 -25.03 20.30 35.82
C THR A 206 -25.27 19.74 37.22
N SER A 207 -24.25 19.80 38.09
CA SER A 207 -24.46 19.64 39.54
C SER A 207 -23.45 20.47 40.32
N ILE A 208 -23.80 21.76 40.46
CA ILE A 208 -23.51 22.72 41.53
C ILE A 208 -23.98 24.05 40.93
N SER A 209 -25.24 24.43 41.04
CA SER A 209 -25.92 24.77 42.27
C SER A 209 -27.43 24.72 42.05
N SER A 210 -28.13 23.81 42.74
CA SER A 210 -29.34 24.11 43.54
C SER A 210 -30.04 22.81 43.96
N GLN A 211 -30.14 22.62 45.28
CA GLN A 211 -31.15 21.82 46.02
C GLN A 211 -31.06 20.28 45.88
N LYS A 212 -30.60 19.53 46.90
CA LYS A 212 -31.41 19.01 48.06
C LYS A 212 -32.83 18.63 47.58
N GLU A 213 -33.30 17.39 47.61
CA GLU A 213 -33.38 16.46 48.75
C GLU A 213 -33.62 15.00 48.28
N GLY A 214 -33.12 14.02 49.05
CA GLY A 214 -33.81 12.76 49.32
C GLY A 214 -33.67 11.60 48.33
N ARG A 215 -32.70 10.70 48.56
CA ARG A 215 -32.94 9.36 49.13
C ARG A 215 -31.66 8.54 49.27
N THR A 216 -31.62 7.87 50.41
CA THR A 216 -30.68 6.95 51.04
C THR A 216 -30.09 5.81 50.18
N CYS A 217 -28.77 5.61 50.34
CA CYS A 217 -27.94 4.37 50.42
C CYS A 217 -28.65 2.99 50.48
N PRO A 218 -28.01 1.84 50.14
CA PRO A 218 -26.60 1.56 50.47
C PRO A 218 -25.77 0.69 49.50
N ALA A 219 -24.47 0.68 49.78
CA ALA A 219 -23.51 -0.31 49.33
C ALA A 219 -23.75 -1.69 50.00
N SER A 220 -23.53 -2.76 49.24
CA SER A 220 -23.18 -4.08 49.76
C SER A 220 -22.16 -4.73 48.83
N ASN A 221 -21.05 -5.17 49.44
CA ASN A 221 -19.97 -5.98 48.86
C ASN A 221 -20.46 -7.40 48.55
N ALA A 222 -19.77 -8.04 47.59
CA ALA A 222 -19.73 -9.48 47.27
C ALA A 222 -21.11 -10.07 46.87
N GLU A 223 -21.28 -10.89 45.84
CA GLU A 223 -20.53 -12.05 45.41
C GLU A 223 -21.13 -12.55 44.06
N ASP A 224 -20.35 -13.35 43.33
CA ASP A 224 -20.76 -14.39 42.37
C ASP A 224 -21.56 -14.05 41.08
N ALA A 225 -20.80 -13.92 39.97
CA ALA A 225 -20.88 -14.69 38.70
C ALA A 225 -22.22 -15.00 37.98
N CYS A 226 -23.39 -14.55 38.45
CA CYS A 226 -24.70 -14.89 37.88
C CYS A 226 -25.50 -13.65 37.42
N SER A 227 -24.82 -12.58 37.02
CA SER A 227 -25.46 -11.38 36.45
C SER A 227 -25.17 -11.19 34.96
N SER A 228 -24.22 -11.95 34.40
CA SER A 228 -23.77 -11.77 33.02
C SER A 228 -24.71 -12.37 31.98
N GLU A 229 -25.49 -13.40 32.31
CA GLU A 229 -26.41 -14.04 31.35
C GLU A 229 -27.74 -13.27 31.24
N CYS A 230 -28.23 -12.69 32.33
CA CYS A 230 -29.46 -11.88 32.36
C CYS A 230 -29.31 -10.55 31.60
N ASP A 231 -28.16 -9.87 31.74
CA ASP A 231 -27.86 -8.64 30.99
C ASP A 231 -27.70 -8.90 29.48
N GLN A 232 -27.31 -10.12 29.10
CA GLN A 232 -27.08 -10.49 27.71
C GLN A 232 -28.40 -10.80 26.98
N GLU A 233 -29.33 -11.50 27.64
CA GLU A 233 -30.67 -11.74 27.10
C GLU A 233 -31.47 -10.44 26.93
N GLU A 234 -31.44 -9.52 27.91
CA GLU A 234 -32.16 -8.24 27.80
C GLU A 234 -31.59 -7.36 26.67
N ASN A 235 -30.27 -7.37 26.46
CA ASN A 235 -29.64 -6.68 25.34
C ASN A 235 -30.04 -7.25 23.97
N ASP A 236 -30.20 -8.57 23.87
CA ASP A 236 -30.62 -9.25 22.65
C ASP A 236 -32.10 -8.97 22.33
N GLU A 237 -32.97 -8.92 23.35
CA GLU A 237 -34.37 -8.53 23.19
C GLU A 237 -34.53 -7.06 22.77
N GLN A 238 -33.75 -6.15 23.36
CA GLN A 238 -33.73 -4.74 22.94
C GLN A 238 -33.22 -4.57 21.51
N SER A 239 -32.25 -5.38 21.10
CA SER A 239 -31.72 -5.38 19.73
C SER A 239 -32.79 -5.84 18.72
N ARG A 240 -33.54 -6.90 19.06
CA ARG A 240 -34.69 -7.36 18.26
C ARG A 240 -35.79 -6.31 18.16
N MET A 241 -36.16 -5.66 19.27
CA MET A 241 -37.17 -4.60 19.26
C MET A 241 -36.74 -3.41 18.39
N LYS A 242 -35.48 -2.98 18.47
CA LYS A 242 -34.94 -1.91 17.61
C LYS A 242 -34.96 -2.29 16.13
N SER A 243 -34.66 -3.55 15.79
CA SER A 243 -34.75 -4.04 14.42
C SER A 243 -36.18 -4.02 13.89
N MET A 244 -37.17 -4.42 14.68
CA MET A 244 -38.59 -4.37 14.28
C MET A 244 -39.07 -2.93 14.06
N ILE A 245 -38.74 -2.01 14.98
CA ILE A 245 -39.09 -0.59 14.86
C ILE A 245 -38.43 0.03 13.61
N TRP A 246 -37.22 -0.42 13.28
CA TRP A 246 -36.52 0.06 12.10
C TRP A 246 -37.17 -0.44 10.81
N ASP A 247 -37.62 -1.70 10.77
CA ASP A 247 -38.35 -2.25 9.62
C ASP A 247 -39.68 -1.53 9.41
N ASP A 248 -40.47 -1.33 10.49
CA ASP A 248 -41.71 -0.55 10.44
C ASP A 248 -41.45 0.86 9.89
N TYR A 249 -40.40 1.53 10.36
CA TYR A 249 -40.03 2.85 9.86
C TYR A 249 -39.74 2.83 8.35
N LYS A 250 -39.06 1.80 7.83
CA LYS A 250 -38.75 1.67 6.40
C LYS A 250 -39.98 1.41 5.54
N ASP A 251 -40.95 0.68 6.07
CA ASP A 251 -42.23 0.41 5.39
C ASP A 251 -43.11 1.65 5.28
N TYR A 252 -43.18 2.46 6.35
CA TYR A 252 -43.90 3.73 6.32
C TYR A 252 -43.15 4.82 5.55
N HIS A 253 -41.81 4.74 5.42
CA HIS A 253 -40.99 5.77 4.80
C HIS A 253 -40.34 5.37 3.46
N ARG A 254 -41.02 5.71 2.36
CA ARG A 254 -40.50 5.48 1.00
C ARG A 254 -39.15 6.17 0.76
N ARG A 255 -38.31 5.53 -0.05
CA ARG A 255 -37.04 6.10 -0.52
C ARG A 255 -37.30 7.42 -1.24
N GLY A 256 -36.64 8.49 -0.79
CA GLY A 256 -36.86 9.84 -1.33
C GLY A 256 -37.91 10.65 -0.57
N TRP A 257 -38.48 10.13 0.53
CA TRP A 257 -39.25 10.95 1.46
C TRP A 257 -38.28 11.83 2.26
N GLY A 258 -38.09 13.06 1.80
CA GLY A 258 -37.08 13.97 2.30
C GLY A 258 -36.68 15.02 1.26
N ASN A 259 -35.62 15.78 1.57
CA ASN A 259 -35.19 16.99 0.88
C ASN A 259 -35.11 16.88 -0.66
N THR A 260 -36.21 17.20 -1.34
CA THR A 260 -36.31 17.38 -2.79
C THR A 260 -36.27 18.86 -3.21
N HIS A 261 -36.08 19.78 -2.26
CA HIS A 261 -36.21 21.23 -2.51
C HIS A 261 -35.07 21.83 -3.36
N ASN A 262 -33.98 21.08 -3.59
CA ASN A 262 -32.86 21.47 -4.46
C ASN A 262 -32.85 20.71 -5.80
N LYS A 263 -33.96 20.07 -6.19
CA LYS A 263 -34.15 19.54 -7.56
C LYS A 263 -34.95 20.55 -8.38
N GLY A 264 -34.30 21.64 -8.75
CA GLY A 264 -34.83 22.71 -9.61
C GLY A 264 -33.69 23.58 -10.08
#